data_AF-W8F631-F1
#
_entry.id   AF-W8F631-F1
#
_cell.length_a   1.000
_cell.length_b   1.000
_cell.length_c   1.000
_cell.angle_alpha   90.00
_cell.angle_beta   90.00
_cell.angle_gamma   90.00
#
_symmetry.space_group_name_H-M   'P 1'
#
loop_
_entity.id
_entity.type
_entity.pdbx_description
1 polymer ?
#
loop_
_entity_poly.entity_id
_entity_poly.type
_entity_poly.pdbx_seq_one_letter_code
_entity_poly.pdbx_strand_id
1 'polypeptide(L)'
;MPLRFLLLWLTCGLLLLAACSAPEAPPAADYLTRIPDPKTLGEAYVSNPDSLLAPTTVQELNATLQALDQSGRAHIDVVAVRSIGEEVPKTAVTALFNRWKIGDKDRNNGLLLLLVLDQRRVEMETGYGLEADLPDVICFRIQQQYMVPLLREERYDEAVRQGVAALIRQLSTGSAALTASDSATAVPETLQAVPETALAPAVVEEFVDNSWSGLTVVAAWVLGVLWVIVTIALSVQKPTVTAPRWVLWLSLIVVPLYTACAVFTNWPLPGLGLLTLCYGFPLLYTWLYLRRVNQQLRTEYATKTRHEQYVFLDKAHHNLGFTAWVLPLGLAFYWPRYRQRLRELREAPYACPTCAAPMHRLDEQADDEKLALHQVAEEHVQSVDYDVWQCPQCEHSFTLDYQNLSTDVLPCPECRHRTLQPQPDQVMHSATTSSEGWGWHIHRCYFCNHEEKQKYTIARISTSSGSSSSSSGSSSGSSSSSSSGGSSGGGGAGSSW
;
A
#
# COMPACT_ATOMS: atom_id res chain seq x y z
N MET A 1 -14.94 -16.60 -6.09
CA MET A 1 -13.69 -15.82 -6.09
C MET A 1 -13.85 -14.56 -6.91
N PRO A 2 -13.90 -13.39 -6.27
CA PRO A 2 -14.40 -12.20 -6.94
C PRO A 2 -13.32 -11.67 -7.89
N LEU A 3 -13.79 -11.27 -9.07
CA LEU A 3 -13.07 -10.54 -10.11
C LEU A 3 -12.25 -9.36 -9.56
N ARG A 4 -12.52 -8.89 -8.33
CA ARG A 4 -11.74 -7.94 -7.55
C ARG A 4 -10.28 -8.34 -7.36
N PHE A 5 -9.95 -9.60 -7.07
CA PHE A 5 -8.56 -10.03 -6.90
C PHE A 5 -7.85 -10.26 -8.23
N LEU A 6 -8.57 -10.71 -9.27
CA LEU A 6 -8.03 -10.84 -10.62
C LEU A 6 -7.85 -9.47 -11.29
N LEU A 7 -8.74 -8.50 -11.03
CA LEU A 7 -8.60 -7.11 -11.45
C LEU A 7 -7.57 -6.37 -10.62
N LEU A 8 -7.36 -6.66 -9.33
CA LEU A 8 -6.22 -6.13 -8.57
C LEU A 8 -4.89 -6.75 -9.02
N TRP A 9 -4.87 -8.03 -9.41
CA TRP A 9 -3.70 -8.67 -10.00
C TRP A 9 -3.43 -8.23 -11.44
N LEU A 10 -4.47 -7.98 -12.23
CA LEU A 10 -4.35 -7.45 -13.60
C LEU A 10 -4.15 -5.94 -13.62
N THR A 11 -4.63 -5.16 -12.64
CA THR A 11 -4.28 -3.74 -12.51
C THR A 11 -2.92 -3.56 -11.84
N CYS A 12 -2.51 -4.37 -10.87
CA CYS A 12 -1.10 -4.41 -10.45
C CYS A 12 -0.21 -4.89 -11.60
N GLY A 13 -0.60 -5.94 -12.33
CA GLY A 13 0.15 -6.50 -13.45
C GLY A 13 0.22 -5.59 -14.68
N LEU A 14 -0.84 -4.82 -14.97
CA LEU A 14 -0.89 -3.88 -16.10
C LEU A 14 -0.41 -2.46 -15.71
N LEU A 15 -0.47 -2.05 -14.44
CA LEU A 15 0.34 -0.90 -13.94
C LEU A 15 1.83 -1.24 -13.90
N LEU A 16 2.20 -2.51 -13.68
CA LEU A 16 3.58 -3.00 -13.83
C LEU A 16 4.04 -3.04 -15.29
N LEU A 17 3.13 -3.20 -16.26
CA LEU A 17 3.45 -3.21 -17.69
C LEU A 17 3.37 -1.83 -18.36
N ALA A 18 2.57 -0.88 -17.87
CA ALA A 18 2.47 0.48 -18.41
C ALA A 18 3.47 1.48 -17.80
N ALA A 19 4.20 1.10 -16.76
CA ALA A 19 5.39 1.82 -16.26
C ALA A 19 6.66 1.52 -17.08
N CYS A 20 6.59 0.59 -18.05
CA CYS A 20 7.71 0.21 -18.91
C CYS A 20 7.68 0.92 -20.27
N SER A 21 7.82 2.25 -20.24
CA SER A 21 8.74 2.90 -21.18
C SER A 21 9.37 4.08 -20.45
N ALA A 22 10.07 3.74 -19.36
CA ALA A 22 11.14 4.57 -18.84
C ALA A 22 12.20 4.74 -19.93
N PRO A 23 12.88 5.91 -19.97
CA PRO A 23 14.10 6.06 -20.75
C PRO A 23 15.02 4.91 -20.39
N GLU A 24 15.75 4.37 -21.36
CA GLU A 24 16.67 3.25 -21.21
C GLU A 24 17.37 3.32 -19.85
N ALA A 25 16.85 2.51 -18.92
CA ALA A 25 17.25 2.59 -17.54
C ALA A 25 18.71 2.13 -17.49
N PRO A 26 19.60 2.83 -16.76
CA PRO A 26 20.82 2.16 -16.33
C PRO A 26 20.38 0.91 -15.57
N PRO A 27 21.04 -0.25 -15.78
CA PRO A 27 20.55 -1.53 -15.32
C PRO A 27 20.21 -1.51 -13.82
N ALA A 28 19.06 -2.06 -13.46
CA ALA A 28 18.51 -2.17 -12.10
C ALA A 28 19.31 -3.14 -11.20
N ALA A 29 20.64 -3.04 -11.21
CA ALA A 29 21.55 -3.90 -10.45
C ALA A 29 22.73 -3.14 -9.85
N ASP A 30 22.82 -1.81 -10.01
CA ASP A 30 24.03 -1.06 -9.65
C ASP A 30 24.29 -1.09 -8.14
N TYR A 31 23.31 -0.83 -7.26
CA TYR A 31 23.56 -0.78 -5.80
C TYR A 31 24.01 -2.12 -5.20
N LEU A 32 23.47 -3.26 -5.66
CA LEU A 32 23.90 -4.58 -5.18
C LEU A 32 25.32 -4.95 -5.62
N THR A 33 25.84 -4.31 -6.67
CA THR A 33 27.23 -4.46 -7.12
C THR A 33 28.16 -3.35 -6.65
N ARG A 34 27.63 -2.16 -6.38
CA ARG A 34 28.36 -0.95 -5.95
C ARG A 34 28.62 -0.95 -4.46
N ILE A 35 27.67 -1.45 -3.65
CA ILE A 35 27.86 -1.64 -2.22
C ILE A 35 28.71 -2.89 -2.04
N PRO A 36 29.98 -2.76 -1.61
CA PRO A 36 30.85 -3.91 -1.49
C PRO A 36 30.41 -4.78 -0.31
N ASP A 37 30.40 -6.10 -0.52
CA ASP A 37 30.15 -7.07 0.53
C ASP A 37 31.31 -7.03 1.54
N PRO A 38 31.05 -6.73 2.83
CA PRO A 38 32.08 -6.71 3.88
C PRO A 38 32.91 -8.00 3.94
N LYS A 39 32.32 -9.16 3.63
CA LYS A 39 33.00 -10.46 3.59
C LYS A 39 34.06 -10.52 2.50
N THR A 40 33.80 -9.86 1.37
CA THR A 40 34.77 -9.76 0.24
C THR A 40 35.89 -8.75 0.49
N LEU A 41 35.75 -7.91 1.52
CA LEU A 41 36.74 -6.92 1.96
C LEU A 41 37.63 -7.43 3.12
N GLY A 42 37.85 -8.75 3.20
CA GLY A 42 38.72 -9.35 4.23
C GLY A 42 38.02 -9.67 5.55
N GLU A 43 36.77 -10.16 5.48
CA GLU A 43 35.94 -10.52 6.66
C GLU A 43 35.64 -9.34 7.60
N ALA A 44 35.34 -8.17 7.03
CA ALA A 44 34.76 -7.06 7.78
C ALA A 44 33.25 -7.28 8.00
N TYR A 45 32.65 -6.47 8.87
CA TYR A 45 31.21 -6.43 9.15
C TYR A 45 30.57 -5.09 8.74
N VAL A 46 31.38 -4.10 8.35
CA VAL A 46 30.93 -2.75 7.99
C VAL A 46 31.24 -2.43 6.53
N SER A 47 30.21 -2.13 5.74
CA SER A 47 30.32 -1.58 4.38
C SER A 47 30.08 -0.07 4.41
N ASN A 48 31.10 0.71 4.05
CA ASN A 48 31.06 2.18 4.07
C ASN A 48 31.72 2.79 2.80
N PRO A 49 31.16 2.53 1.60
CA PRO A 49 31.76 2.96 0.34
C PRO A 49 31.80 4.49 0.18
N ASP A 50 30.83 5.20 0.76
CA ASP A 50 30.69 6.67 0.62
C ASP A 50 31.40 7.45 1.74
N SER A 51 32.16 6.76 2.61
CA SER A 51 32.87 7.37 3.76
C SER A 51 31.96 8.20 4.66
N LEU A 52 30.72 7.74 4.90
CA LEU A 52 29.77 8.38 5.81
C LEU A 52 30.14 8.21 7.28
N LEU A 53 30.78 7.09 7.61
CA LEU A 53 31.35 6.82 8.93
C LEU A 53 32.85 7.10 8.91
N ALA A 54 33.37 7.66 9.99
CA ALA A 54 34.79 7.88 10.18
C ALA A 54 35.54 6.53 10.22
N PRO A 55 36.79 6.46 9.70
CA PRO A 55 37.58 5.22 9.71
C PRO A 55 37.76 4.62 11.11
N THR A 56 37.87 5.48 12.14
CA THR A 56 37.96 5.07 13.55
C THR A 56 36.69 4.34 13.99
N THR A 57 35.51 4.87 13.64
CA THR A 57 34.21 4.25 13.93
C THR A 57 34.06 2.92 13.22
N VAL A 58 34.45 2.83 11.94
CA VAL A 58 34.42 1.58 11.17
C VAL A 58 35.29 0.51 11.83
N GLN A 59 36.49 0.88 12.30
CA GLN A 59 37.40 -0.04 12.99
C GLN A 59 36.82 -0.52 14.33
N GLU A 60 36.25 0.38 15.14
CA GLU A 60 35.59 0.04 16.41
C GLU A 60 34.39 -0.89 16.22
N LEU A 61 33.55 -0.60 15.23
CA LEU A 61 32.39 -1.42 14.89
C LEU A 61 32.81 -2.81 14.42
N ASN A 62 33.79 -2.91 13.51
CA ASN A 62 34.29 -4.20 13.05
C ASN A 62 34.82 -5.06 14.21
N ALA A 63 35.62 -4.48 15.13
CA ALA A 63 36.13 -5.21 16.29
C ALA A 63 34.99 -5.70 17.21
N THR A 64 33.97 -4.87 17.42
CA THR A 64 32.81 -5.20 18.26
C THR A 64 31.95 -6.30 17.65
N LEU A 65 31.65 -6.19 16.35
CA LEU A 65 30.82 -7.13 15.60
C LEU A 65 31.53 -8.48 15.43
N GLN A 66 32.85 -8.47 15.23
CA GLN A 66 33.66 -9.68 15.20
C GLN A 66 33.60 -10.45 16.53
N ALA A 67 33.67 -9.76 17.67
CA ALA A 67 33.59 -10.41 18.97
C ALA A 67 32.20 -11.06 19.20
N LEU A 68 31.13 -10.41 18.72
CA LEU A 68 29.77 -10.94 18.77
C LEU A 68 29.62 -12.18 17.91
N ASP A 69 30.14 -12.17 16.68
CA ASP A 69 30.07 -13.31 15.76
C ASP A 69 30.88 -14.51 16.28
N GLN A 70 32.08 -14.26 16.83
CA GLN A 70 32.91 -15.29 17.46
C GLN A 70 32.27 -15.92 18.70
N SER A 71 31.39 -15.19 19.41
CA SER A 71 30.59 -15.77 20.50
C SER A 71 29.54 -16.76 20.00
N GLY A 72 29.24 -16.76 18.70
CA GLY A 72 28.22 -17.58 18.05
C GLY A 72 26.78 -17.11 18.32
N ARG A 73 26.60 -15.93 18.92
CA ARG A 73 25.30 -15.38 19.33
C ARG A 73 24.53 -14.79 18.16
N ALA A 74 25.15 -13.88 17.42
CA ALA A 74 24.55 -13.21 16.28
C ALA A 74 25.63 -12.72 15.32
N HIS A 75 25.27 -12.60 14.05
CA HIS A 75 26.11 -12.05 12.99
C HIS A 75 25.43 -10.78 12.50
N ILE A 76 26.04 -9.62 12.73
CA ILE A 76 25.45 -8.32 12.43
C ILE A 76 26.34 -7.59 11.42
N ASP A 77 25.76 -7.23 10.28
CA ASP A 77 26.42 -6.39 9.27
C ASP A 77 25.81 -4.99 9.25
N VAL A 78 26.65 -3.99 8.95
CA VAL A 78 26.28 -2.58 8.89
C VAL A 78 26.62 -2.00 7.52
N VAL A 79 25.67 -1.32 6.90
CA VAL A 79 25.84 -0.65 5.61
C VAL A 79 25.47 0.81 5.75
N ALA A 80 26.41 1.69 5.44
CA ALA A 80 26.18 3.13 5.40
C ALA A 80 26.47 3.68 4.00
N VAL A 81 25.43 4.18 3.35
CA VAL A 81 25.50 4.67 1.97
C VAL A 81 24.78 6.00 1.81
N ARG A 82 25.29 6.83 0.90
CA ARG A 82 24.68 8.12 0.59
C ARG A 82 23.36 7.95 -0.15
N SER A 83 23.29 7.00 -1.07
CA SER A 83 22.11 6.72 -1.89
C SER A 83 22.08 5.27 -2.38
N ILE A 84 20.88 4.71 -2.43
CA ILE A 84 20.57 3.45 -3.13
C ILE A 84 19.82 3.69 -4.45
N GLY A 85 19.74 4.95 -4.90
CA GLY A 85 18.90 5.37 -6.02
C GLY A 85 17.42 5.47 -5.60
N GLU A 86 16.54 5.12 -6.53
CA GLU A 86 15.07 5.17 -6.34
C GLU A 86 14.51 3.92 -5.64
N GLU A 87 15.38 3.02 -5.19
CA GLU A 87 15.00 1.76 -4.55
C GLU A 87 14.38 1.97 -3.16
N VAL A 88 13.46 1.08 -2.79
CA VAL A 88 12.84 1.10 -1.46
C VAL A 88 13.83 0.50 -0.45
N PRO A 89 14.20 1.22 0.65
CA PRO A 89 15.21 0.76 1.61
C PRO A 89 14.92 -0.61 2.22
N LYS A 90 13.65 -0.94 2.48
CA LYS A 90 13.25 -2.26 2.97
C LYS A 90 13.54 -3.37 1.94
N THR A 91 13.24 -3.13 0.67
CA THR A 91 13.57 -4.06 -0.41
C THR A 91 15.08 -4.22 -0.56
N ALA A 92 15.83 -3.12 -0.49
CA ALA A 92 17.27 -3.12 -0.62
C ALA A 92 17.98 -3.87 0.53
N VAL A 93 17.58 -3.65 1.79
CA VAL A 93 18.15 -4.35 2.94
C VAL A 93 17.86 -5.86 2.86
N THR A 94 16.65 -6.28 2.49
CA THR A 94 16.32 -7.70 2.32
C THR A 94 17.12 -8.33 1.16
N ALA A 95 17.31 -7.61 0.05
CA ALA A 95 18.09 -8.09 -1.09
C ALA A 95 19.57 -8.25 -0.76
N LEU A 96 20.17 -7.28 -0.06
CA LEU A 96 21.55 -7.34 0.43
C LEU A 96 21.71 -8.49 1.44
N PHE A 97 20.78 -8.63 2.39
CA PHE A 97 20.79 -9.70 3.37
C PHE A 97 20.85 -11.09 2.72
N ASN A 98 19.95 -11.33 1.77
CA ASN A 98 19.87 -12.61 1.07
C ASN A 98 21.07 -12.84 0.15
N ARG A 99 21.59 -11.79 -0.49
CA ARG A 99 22.76 -11.88 -1.38
C ARG A 99 24.04 -12.22 -0.61
N TRP A 100 24.27 -11.53 0.51
CA TRP A 100 25.45 -11.73 1.35
C TRP A 100 25.30 -12.92 2.31
N LYS A 101 24.11 -13.53 2.36
CA LYS A 101 23.79 -14.69 3.19
C LYS A 101 24.22 -14.46 4.63
N ILE A 102 23.68 -13.39 5.20
CA ILE A 102 24.08 -12.88 6.51
C ILE A 102 23.62 -13.87 7.60
N GLY A 103 24.54 -14.24 8.49
CA GLY A 103 24.31 -15.22 9.54
C GLY A 103 24.64 -16.66 9.18
N ASP A 104 24.60 -17.51 10.21
CA ASP A 104 24.85 -18.94 10.09
C ASP A 104 23.69 -19.67 9.41
N LYS A 105 24.00 -20.69 8.61
CA LYS A 105 23.01 -21.45 7.82
C LYS A 105 22.03 -22.23 8.70
N ASP A 106 22.51 -22.76 9.82
CA ASP A 106 21.72 -23.63 10.69
C ASP A 106 21.01 -22.80 11.76
N ARG A 107 21.65 -21.73 12.26
CA ARG A 107 21.11 -20.88 13.32
C ARG A 107 20.26 -19.72 12.81
N ASN A 108 20.41 -19.31 11.55
CA ASN A 108 19.75 -18.13 10.97
C ASN A 108 19.87 -16.86 11.84
N ASN A 109 21.03 -16.70 12.49
CA ASN A 109 21.28 -15.67 13.52
C ASN A 109 21.81 -14.35 12.94
N GLY A 110 21.38 -13.97 11.73
CA GLY A 110 21.86 -12.80 11.01
C GLY A 110 21.02 -11.53 11.26
N LEU A 111 21.65 -10.35 11.21
CA LEU A 111 20.98 -9.05 11.16
C LEU A 111 21.72 -8.11 10.20
N LEU A 112 21.01 -7.36 9.37
CA LEU A 112 21.59 -6.28 8.55
C LEU A 112 21.00 -4.94 8.96
N LEU A 113 21.85 -3.96 9.23
CA LEU A 113 21.49 -2.56 9.45
C LEU A 113 21.90 -1.74 8.22
N LEU A 114 20.93 -1.11 7.56
CA LEU A 114 21.14 -0.25 6.39
C LEU A 114 20.79 1.21 6.72
N LEU A 115 21.76 2.11 6.57
CA LEU A 115 21.61 3.56 6.67
C LEU A 115 21.68 4.19 5.27
N VAL A 116 20.61 4.89 4.88
CA VAL A 116 20.46 5.55 3.57
C VAL A 116 20.29 7.05 3.79
N LEU A 117 21.30 7.84 3.43
CA LEU A 117 21.36 9.26 3.79
C LEU A 117 20.40 10.15 2.99
N ASP A 118 20.37 10.00 1.66
CA ASP A 118 19.51 10.80 0.77
C ASP A 118 18.01 10.59 1.05
N GLN A 119 17.63 9.37 1.41
CA GLN A 119 16.28 9.02 1.82
C GLN A 119 16.00 9.25 3.31
N ARG A 120 17.01 9.69 4.09
CA ARG A 120 16.94 9.90 5.55
C ARG A 120 16.28 8.74 6.28
N ARG A 121 16.72 7.51 5.96
CA ARG A 121 16.09 6.29 6.44
C ARG A 121 17.11 5.27 6.95
N VAL A 122 16.80 4.66 8.08
CA VAL A 122 17.50 3.50 8.63
C VAL A 122 16.56 2.31 8.58
N GLU A 123 17.07 1.19 8.13
CA GLU A 123 16.35 -0.09 8.03
C GLU A 123 17.15 -1.19 8.70
N MET A 124 16.44 -2.14 9.29
CA MET A 124 17.01 -3.36 9.85
C MET A 124 16.27 -4.57 9.30
N GLU A 125 17.01 -5.62 8.96
CA GLU A 125 16.49 -6.93 8.56
C GLU A 125 17.02 -8.00 9.52
N THR A 126 16.14 -8.83 10.07
CA THR A 126 16.50 -9.91 11.00
C THR A 126 16.25 -11.29 10.38
N GLY A 127 17.19 -12.21 10.62
CA GLY A 127 17.04 -13.63 10.31
C GLY A 127 16.14 -14.34 11.32
N TYR A 128 15.51 -15.44 10.90
CA TYR A 128 14.57 -16.22 11.72
C TYR A 128 15.12 -16.57 13.12
N GLY A 129 16.42 -16.82 13.25
CA GLY A 129 17.06 -17.19 14.51
C GLY A 129 17.13 -16.06 15.55
N LEU A 130 16.93 -14.81 15.13
CA LEU A 130 16.95 -13.64 16.01
C LEU A 130 15.57 -13.06 16.28
N GLU A 131 14.49 -13.53 15.64
CA GLU A 131 13.15 -12.94 15.77
C GLU A 131 12.61 -12.98 17.21
N ALA A 132 12.99 -13.99 18.00
CA ALA A 132 12.59 -14.08 19.41
C ALA A 132 13.26 -13.01 20.30
N ASP A 133 14.48 -12.60 19.95
CA ASP A 133 15.28 -11.64 20.72
C ASP A 133 15.14 -10.20 20.21
N LEU A 134 15.03 -10.07 18.88
CA LEU A 134 14.97 -8.84 18.10
C LEU A 134 13.77 -8.86 17.13
N PRO A 135 12.53 -8.91 17.65
CA PRO A 135 11.34 -8.70 16.81
C PRO A 135 11.24 -7.24 16.36
N ASP A 136 10.45 -6.98 15.32
CA ASP A 136 10.27 -5.67 14.67
C ASP A 136 10.06 -4.53 15.67
N VAL A 137 9.23 -4.75 16.68
CA VAL A 137 8.92 -3.74 17.71
C VAL A 137 10.15 -3.32 18.53
N ILE A 138 11.10 -4.23 18.75
CA ILE A 138 12.33 -3.96 19.49
C ILE A 138 13.33 -3.24 18.57
N CYS A 139 13.50 -3.71 17.33
CA CYS A 139 14.33 -3.01 16.34
C CYS A 139 13.86 -1.57 16.11
N PHE A 140 12.54 -1.36 15.98
CA PHE A 140 11.93 -0.04 15.84
C PHE A 140 12.23 0.84 17.06
N ARG A 141 12.07 0.29 18.28
CA ARG A 141 12.35 1.03 19.52
C ARG A 141 13.81 1.44 19.63
N ILE A 142 14.74 0.55 19.26
CA ILE A 142 16.17 0.84 19.25
C ILE A 142 16.48 1.99 18.30
N GLN A 143 15.90 1.96 17.09
CA GLN A 143 16.08 3.05 16.12
C GLN A 143 15.56 4.38 16.68
N GLN A 144 14.35 4.41 17.23
CA GLN A 144 13.73 5.63 17.75
C GLN A 144 14.46 6.20 18.97
N GLN A 145 14.99 5.36 19.86
CA GLN A 145 15.64 5.81 21.09
C GLN A 145 17.12 6.18 20.88
N TYR A 146 17.86 5.38 20.11
CA TYR A 146 19.32 5.46 20.07
C TYR A 146 19.88 5.93 18.71
N MET A 147 19.08 5.97 17.65
CA MET A 147 19.58 6.32 16.31
C MET A 147 18.95 7.62 15.79
N VAL A 148 17.62 7.67 15.66
CA VAL A 148 16.88 8.78 15.04
C VAL A 148 17.22 10.14 15.63
N PRO A 149 17.32 10.35 16.96
CA PRO A 149 17.69 11.66 17.52
C PRO A 149 19.07 12.14 17.04
N LEU A 150 20.06 11.25 17.03
CA LEU A 150 21.42 11.55 16.59
C LEU A 150 21.52 11.74 15.08
N LEU A 151 20.72 10.99 14.30
CA LEU A 151 20.66 11.14 12.84
C LEU A 151 20.08 12.49 12.42
N ARG A 152 19.12 13.05 13.19
CA ARG A 152 18.60 14.42 12.97
C ARG A 152 19.63 15.50 13.22
N GLU A 153 20.57 15.24 14.13
CA GLU A 153 21.72 16.11 14.42
C GLU A 153 22.90 15.88 13.46
N GLU A 154 22.71 15.05 12.42
CA GLU A 154 23.75 14.66 11.46
C GLU A 154 24.96 13.93 12.11
N ARG A 155 24.76 13.34 13.29
CA ARG A 155 25.78 12.61 14.06
C ARG A 155 25.77 11.11 13.70
N TYR A 156 26.10 10.78 12.46
CA TYR A 156 26.00 9.42 11.89
C TYR A 156 26.84 8.38 12.63
N ASP A 157 28.10 8.72 12.97
CA ASP A 157 29.00 7.83 13.72
C ASP A 157 28.45 7.42 15.09
N GLU A 158 27.91 8.39 15.83
CA GLU A 158 27.33 8.14 17.14
C GLU A 158 26.03 7.33 17.01
N ALA A 159 25.19 7.66 16.03
CA ALA A 159 23.93 6.96 15.80
C ALA A 159 24.14 5.47 15.53
N VAL A 160 25.07 5.12 14.64
CA VAL A 160 25.37 3.72 14.31
C VAL A 160 26.00 3.00 15.49
N ARG A 161 26.95 3.62 16.20
CA ARG A 161 27.57 3.02 17.40
C ARG A 161 26.56 2.74 18.50
N GLN A 162 25.68 3.69 18.82
CA GLN A 162 24.67 3.50 19.86
C GLN A 162 23.60 2.48 19.45
N GLY A 163 23.19 2.47 18.18
CA GLY A 163 22.28 1.46 17.63
C GLY A 163 22.85 0.04 17.75
N VAL A 164 24.09 -0.18 17.30
CA VAL A 164 24.77 -1.48 17.40
C VAL A 164 24.97 -1.90 18.86
N ALA A 165 25.39 -0.98 19.73
CA ALA A 165 25.55 -1.27 21.15
C ALA A 165 24.21 -1.66 21.81
N ALA A 166 23.10 -1.03 21.43
CA ALA A 166 21.77 -1.38 21.92
C ALA A 166 21.32 -2.77 21.44
N LEU A 167 21.58 -3.12 20.17
CA LEU A 167 21.32 -4.47 19.65
C LEU A 167 22.09 -5.54 20.42
N ILE A 168 23.38 -5.32 20.68
CA ILE A 168 24.22 -6.24 21.44
C ILE A 168 23.72 -6.39 22.88
N ARG A 169 23.36 -5.29 23.54
CA ARG A 169 22.76 -5.34 24.88
C ARG A 169 21.52 -6.20 24.89
N GLN A 170 20.59 -5.98 23.96
CA GLN A 170 19.35 -6.74 23.84
C GLN A 170 19.59 -8.25 23.65
N LEU A 171 20.58 -8.61 22.82
CA LEU A 171 20.97 -10.02 22.60
C LEU A 171 21.60 -10.68 23.84
N SER A 172 22.20 -9.89 24.73
CA SER A 172 22.84 -10.37 25.97
C SER A 172 21.86 -10.57 27.13
N THR A 173 20.79 -9.79 27.23
CA THR A 173 19.81 -9.85 28.34
C THR A 173 18.59 -10.74 28.06
N GLY A 174 18.32 -11.11 26.80
CA GLY A 174 17.07 -11.79 26.42
C GLY A 174 15.85 -10.86 26.53
N SER A 175 14.72 -11.25 25.93
CA SER A 175 13.48 -10.44 25.75
C SER A 175 12.77 -9.95 27.03
N ALA A 176 13.40 -10.04 28.21
CA ALA A 176 12.82 -9.63 29.50
C ALA A 176 13.19 -8.20 29.95
N ALA A 177 14.03 -7.45 29.25
CA ALA A 177 14.68 -6.26 29.82
C ALA A 177 14.20 -4.86 29.36
N LEU A 178 13.02 -4.73 28.73
CA LEU A 178 12.51 -3.39 28.32
C LEU A 178 11.08 -3.09 28.81
N THR A 179 10.62 -3.77 29.85
CA THR A 179 9.35 -3.45 30.54
C THR A 179 9.53 -2.77 31.91
N ALA A 180 10.73 -2.33 32.29
CA ALA A 180 10.93 -1.65 33.57
C ALA A 180 11.95 -0.49 33.49
N SER A 181 11.52 0.68 33.99
CA SER A 181 12.30 1.91 34.30
C SER A 181 12.98 2.62 33.12
N ASP A 182 13.10 3.94 33.02
CA ASP A 182 12.79 5.10 33.86
C ASP A 182 12.90 6.34 32.95
N SER A 183 11.95 7.27 32.99
CA SER A 183 12.08 8.58 33.67
C SER A 183 13.21 9.50 33.17
N ALA A 184 12.79 10.54 32.43
CA ALA A 184 13.30 11.92 32.35
C ALA A 184 14.72 12.25 32.83
N THR A 185 15.52 12.87 31.95
CA THR A 185 16.47 13.97 32.27
C THR A 185 16.81 14.69 30.94
N ALA A 186 16.18 15.83 30.67
CA ALA A 186 16.76 17.18 30.74
C ALA A 186 17.98 17.41 29.81
N VAL A 187 17.72 18.17 28.74
CA VAL A 187 18.70 18.75 27.81
C VAL A 187 19.33 20.00 28.46
N PRO A 188 20.63 20.24 28.33
CA PRO A 188 21.17 21.58 28.40
C PRO A 188 21.52 22.12 27.00
N GLU A 189 20.82 23.20 26.72
CA GLU A 189 21.14 24.36 25.89
C GLU A 189 22.63 24.75 25.87
N THR A 190 23.21 24.84 24.67
CA THR A 190 24.25 25.85 24.36
C THR A 190 24.22 26.19 22.87
N LEU A 191 23.61 27.34 22.56
CA LEU A 191 23.79 28.09 21.33
C LEU A 191 25.09 28.92 21.46
N GLN A 192 26.00 28.81 20.49
CA GLN A 192 27.01 29.84 20.26
C GLN A 192 27.02 30.25 18.79
N ALA A 193 26.72 31.54 18.62
CA ALA A 193 26.71 32.28 17.38
C ALA A 193 28.12 32.46 16.80
N VAL A 194 28.21 32.43 15.47
CA VAL A 194 29.36 32.93 14.70
C VAL A 194 28.87 34.16 13.90
N PRO A 195 29.65 35.24 13.79
CA PRO A 195 29.16 36.54 13.36
C PRO A 195 29.05 36.67 11.84
N GLU A 196 27.98 37.36 11.47
CA GLU A 196 27.63 37.89 10.16
C GLU A 196 28.70 38.86 9.65
N THR A 197 29.32 38.54 8.50
CA THR A 197 30.15 39.49 7.75
C THR A 197 29.56 39.67 6.36
N ALA A 198 29.16 40.90 6.10
CA ALA A 198 28.52 41.36 4.88
C ALA A 198 29.44 41.25 3.65
N LEU A 199 28.86 40.79 2.52
CA LEU A 199 29.30 41.15 1.18
C LEU A 199 28.07 41.41 0.29
N ALA A 200 28.22 42.44 -0.54
CA ALA A 200 27.23 43.19 -1.32
C ALA A 200 26.37 42.36 -2.31
N PRO A 201 25.22 42.89 -2.77
CA PRO A 201 24.28 42.14 -3.61
C PRO A 201 24.80 42.03 -5.03
N ALA A 202 25.15 40.81 -5.45
CA ALA A 202 25.29 40.49 -6.86
C ALA A 202 23.89 40.30 -7.46
N VAL A 203 23.62 41.08 -8.51
CA VAL A 203 22.45 41.00 -9.37
C VAL A 203 22.26 39.56 -9.83
N VAL A 204 21.18 38.91 -9.38
CA VAL A 204 20.72 37.66 -9.98
C VAL A 204 19.93 38.08 -11.20
N GLU A 205 20.56 38.03 -12.37
CA GLU A 205 19.79 37.99 -13.61
C GLU A 205 19.00 36.67 -13.63
N GLU A 206 17.70 36.82 -13.81
CA GLU A 206 16.72 35.76 -13.93
C GLU A 206 16.99 34.99 -15.24
N PHE A 207 17.91 34.02 -15.16
CA PHE A 207 18.13 33.06 -16.23
C PHE A 207 16.96 32.07 -16.21
N VAL A 208 15.87 32.44 -16.87
CA VAL A 208 14.78 31.51 -17.22
C VAL A 208 15.32 30.59 -18.31
N ASP A 209 16.07 29.58 -17.88
CA ASP A 209 16.40 28.45 -18.74
C ASP A 209 15.09 27.66 -18.97
N ASN A 210 14.48 27.86 -20.14
CA ASN A 210 13.41 27.02 -20.68
C ASN A 210 13.94 25.62 -21.10
N SER A 211 14.92 25.09 -20.36
CA SER A 211 15.39 23.73 -20.50
C SER A 211 14.38 22.83 -19.80
N TRP A 212 13.68 22.03 -20.60
CA TRP A 212 12.67 21.06 -20.19
C TRP A 212 13.24 20.15 -19.09
N SER A 213 13.06 20.53 -17.83
CA SER A 213 13.54 19.74 -16.69
C SER A 213 12.82 18.39 -16.70
N GLY A 214 13.57 17.29 -16.59
CA GLY A 214 13.01 15.92 -16.68
C GLY A 214 11.81 15.67 -15.76
N LEU A 215 11.70 16.44 -14.66
CA LEU A 215 10.54 16.46 -13.75
C LEU A 215 9.21 16.78 -14.46
N THR A 216 9.20 17.71 -15.43
CA THR A 216 7.98 18.06 -16.17
C THR A 216 7.53 16.96 -17.14
N VAL A 217 8.47 16.19 -17.71
CA VAL A 217 8.16 15.02 -18.54
C VAL A 217 7.56 13.92 -17.67
N VAL A 218 8.20 13.61 -16.55
CA VAL A 218 7.75 12.56 -15.62
C VAL A 218 6.36 12.90 -15.07
N ALA A 219 6.12 14.15 -14.65
CA ALA A 219 4.82 14.59 -14.17
C ALA A 219 3.72 14.48 -15.24
N ALA A 220 4.01 14.85 -16.50
CA ALA A 220 3.07 14.71 -17.61
C ALA A 220 2.73 13.23 -17.90
N TRP A 221 3.73 12.35 -17.82
CA TRP A 221 3.55 10.90 -17.98
C TRP A 221 2.69 10.29 -16.88
N VAL A 222 3.00 10.58 -15.61
CA VAL A 222 2.22 10.12 -14.45
C VAL A 222 0.77 10.59 -14.56
N LEU A 223 0.54 11.86 -14.91
CA LEU A 223 -0.79 12.43 -15.11
C LEU A 223 -1.55 11.76 -16.26
N GLY A 224 -0.86 11.42 -17.36
CA GLY A 224 -1.42 10.64 -18.46
C GLY A 224 -1.84 9.22 -18.05
N VAL A 225 -0.97 8.49 -17.34
CA VAL A 225 -1.26 7.13 -16.86
C VAL A 225 -2.45 7.13 -15.88
N LEU A 226 -2.44 8.06 -14.92
CA LEU A 226 -3.55 8.24 -13.98
C LEU A 226 -4.86 8.52 -14.72
N TRP A 227 -4.85 9.40 -15.72
CA TRP A 227 -6.03 9.69 -16.54
C TRP A 227 -6.54 8.46 -17.31
N VAL A 228 -5.66 7.63 -17.89
CA VAL A 228 -6.06 6.39 -18.56
C VAL A 228 -6.70 5.42 -17.57
N ILE A 229 -6.09 5.19 -16.41
CA ILE A 229 -6.62 4.31 -15.36
C ILE A 229 -8.02 4.77 -14.93
N VAL A 230 -8.18 6.06 -14.66
CA VAL A 230 -9.46 6.65 -14.24
C VAL A 230 -10.51 6.52 -15.35
N THR A 231 -10.13 6.77 -16.60
CA THR A 231 -11.02 6.65 -17.76
C THR A 231 -11.47 5.21 -17.98
N ILE A 232 -10.57 4.23 -17.85
CA ILE A 232 -10.89 2.80 -17.91
C ILE A 232 -11.79 2.40 -16.74
N ALA A 233 -11.46 2.82 -15.51
CA ALA A 233 -12.26 2.53 -14.32
C ALA A 233 -13.70 3.02 -14.50
N LEU A 234 -13.90 4.26 -14.94
CA LEU A 234 -15.23 4.81 -15.23
C LEU A 234 -15.91 4.11 -16.43
N SER A 235 -15.13 3.60 -17.39
CA SER A 235 -15.65 2.92 -18.59
C SER A 235 -16.01 1.45 -18.39
N VAL A 236 -15.44 0.75 -17.41
CA VAL A 236 -15.75 -0.67 -17.12
C VAL A 236 -16.94 -0.81 -16.17
N GLN A 237 -17.18 0.21 -15.34
CA GLN A 237 -18.34 0.23 -14.44
C GLN A 237 -19.64 0.05 -15.22
N LYS A 238 -20.55 -0.78 -14.71
CA LYS A 238 -21.94 -0.85 -15.20
C LYS A 238 -22.74 0.18 -14.42
N PRO A 239 -22.97 1.40 -14.97
CA PRO A 239 -23.66 2.42 -14.21
C PRO A 239 -25.14 2.05 -14.08
N THR A 240 -25.73 2.35 -12.93
CA THR A 240 -27.17 2.22 -12.70
C THR A 240 -27.98 3.13 -13.63
N VAL A 241 -27.41 4.29 -13.96
CA VAL A 241 -28.02 5.32 -14.81
C VAL A 241 -27.22 5.40 -16.11
N THR A 242 -27.92 5.50 -17.24
CA THR A 242 -27.23 5.67 -18.52
C THR A 242 -26.45 6.98 -18.49
N ALA A 243 -25.17 6.95 -18.86
CA ALA A 243 -24.28 8.10 -18.93
C ALA A 243 -23.72 8.24 -20.35
N PRO A 244 -23.39 9.45 -20.82
CA PRO A 244 -22.76 9.64 -22.12
C PRO A 244 -21.32 9.14 -22.12
N ARG A 245 -21.13 7.83 -22.31
CA ARG A 245 -19.79 7.19 -22.37
C ARG A 245 -18.93 7.76 -23.50
N TRP A 246 -19.54 8.33 -24.53
CA TRP A 246 -18.84 9.00 -25.61
C TRP A 246 -17.88 10.10 -25.11
N VAL A 247 -18.14 10.72 -23.96
CA VAL A 247 -17.24 11.73 -23.35
C VAL A 247 -15.89 11.10 -22.95
N LEU A 248 -15.93 9.89 -22.38
CA LEU A 248 -14.72 9.14 -22.02
C LEU A 248 -13.98 8.66 -23.28
N TRP A 249 -14.69 8.14 -24.28
CA TRP A 249 -14.10 7.76 -25.57
C TRP A 249 -13.50 8.95 -26.33
N LEU A 250 -14.16 10.12 -26.29
CA LEU A 250 -13.63 11.34 -26.87
C LEU A 250 -12.35 11.76 -26.19
N SER A 251 -12.26 11.64 -24.85
CA SER A 251 -11.03 11.94 -24.13
C SER A 251 -9.87 11.05 -24.59
N LEU A 252 -10.14 9.76 -24.86
CA LEU A 252 -9.15 8.80 -25.38
C LEU A 252 -8.61 9.16 -26.77
N ILE A 253 -9.28 10.05 -27.50
CA ILE A 253 -8.84 10.55 -28.81
C ILE A 253 -8.19 11.92 -28.67
N VAL A 254 -8.81 12.83 -27.91
CA VAL A 254 -8.39 14.23 -27.79
C VAL A 254 -7.09 14.38 -27.02
N VAL A 255 -6.90 13.64 -25.91
CA VAL A 255 -5.69 13.74 -25.09
C VAL A 255 -4.45 13.27 -25.86
N PRO A 256 -4.44 12.09 -26.53
CA PRO A 256 -3.30 11.67 -27.34
C PRO A 256 -3.02 12.58 -28.54
N LEU A 257 -4.06 13.09 -29.18
CA LEU A 257 -3.91 14.01 -30.32
C LEU A 257 -3.29 15.34 -29.87
N TYR A 258 -3.70 15.85 -28.71
CA TYR A 258 -3.11 17.04 -28.10
C TYR A 258 -1.63 16.83 -27.77
N THR A 259 -1.28 15.72 -27.12
CA THR A 259 0.11 15.41 -26.79
C THR A 259 0.97 15.21 -28.04
N ALA A 260 0.46 14.51 -29.05
CA ALA A 260 1.17 14.31 -30.31
C ALA A 260 1.39 15.64 -31.04
N CYS A 261 0.36 16.49 -31.14
CA CYS A 261 0.46 17.80 -31.77
C CYS A 261 1.52 18.68 -31.09
N ALA A 262 1.55 18.70 -29.76
CA ALA A 262 2.54 19.47 -29.01
C ALA A 262 3.99 18.98 -29.26
N VAL A 263 4.19 17.66 -29.32
CA VAL A 263 5.49 17.07 -29.67
C VAL A 263 5.89 17.42 -31.11
N PHE A 264 4.98 17.29 -32.07
CA PHE A 264 5.27 17.57 -33.50
C PHE A 264 5.54 19.03 -33.79
N THR A 265 4.86 19.95 -33.11
CA THR A 265 5.01 21.39 -33.31
C THR A 265 6.13 22.00 -32.47
N ASN A 266 6.82 21.19 -31.66
CA ASN A 266 7.75 21.62 -30.62
C ASN A 266 7.15 22.74 -29.74
N TRP A 267 5.83 22.71 -29.60
CA TRP A 267 5.08 23.68 -28.82
C TRP A 267 5.31 23.35 -27.35
N PRO A 268 5.74 24.31 -26.51
CA PRO A 268 5.97 24.02 -25.10
C PRO A 268 4.66 23.50 -24.51
N LEU A 269 4.61 22.23 -24.13
CA LEU A 269 3.43 21.59 -23.54
C LEU A 269 3.03 22.44 -22.33
N PRO A 270 1.97 23.27 -22.40
CA PRO A 270 1.58 24.02 -21.22
C PRO A 270 1.01 22.98 -20.27
N GLY A 271 1.72 22.68 -19.17
CA GLY A 271 1.31 21.63 -18.23
C GLY A 271 -0.14 21.78 -17.76
N LEU A 272 -0.63 23.03 -17.71
CA LEU A 272 -2.02 23.37 -17.45
C LEU A 272 -3.00 22.88 -18.53
N GLY A 273 -2.63 22.92 -19.80
CA GLY A 273 -3.45 22.39 -20.91
C GLY A 273 -3.61 20.87 -20.83
N LEU A 274 -2.53 20.15 -20.58
CA LEU A 274 -2.60 18.69 -20.40
C LEU A 274 -3.41 18.33 -19.14
N LEU A 275 -3.16 19.03 -18.03
CA LEU A 275 -3.88 18.82 -16.77
C LEU A 275 -5.39 19.10 -16.92
N THR A 276 -5.76 20.18 -17.61
CA THR A 276 -7.19 20.50 -17.85
C THR A 276 -7.88 19.46 -18.72
N LEU A 277 -7.21 18.88 -19.73
CA LEU A 277 -7.80 17.82 -20.54
C LEU A 277 -7.91 16.51 -19.74
N CYS A 278 -6.82 16.06 -19.12
CA CYS A 278 -6.77 14.82 -18.34
C CYS A 278 -7.71 14.86 -17.12
N TYR A 279 -7.87 16.00 -16.46
CA TYR A 279 -8.78 16.12 -15.32
C TYR A 279 -10.21 16.51 -15.73
N GLY A 280 -10.34 17.36 -16.76
CA GLY A 280 -11.61 17.94 -17.18
C GLY A 280 -12.57 16.92 -17.81
N PHE A 281 -12.09 15.99 -18.63
CA PHE A 281 -12.96 14.97 -19.24
C PHE A 281 -13.56 13.98 -18.21
N PRO A 282 -12.77 13.35 -17.30
CA PRO A 282 -13.33 12.53 -16.24
C PRO A 282 -14.26 13.31 -15.31
N LEU A 283 -13.91 14.56 -15.00
CA LEU A 283 -14.78 15.43 -14.20
C LEU A 283 -16.10 15.73 -14.90
N LEU A 284 -16.06 16.07 -16.19
CA LEU A 284 -17.27 16.34 -16.99
C LEU A 284 -18.15 15.10 -17.09
N TYR A 285 -17.58 13.92 -17.34
CA TYR A 285 -18.32 12.66 -17.36
C TYR A 285 -19.00 12.41 -16.01
N THR A 286 -18.24 12.51 -14.92
CA THR A 286 -18.75 12.28 -13.56
C THR A 286 -19.85 13.28 -13.23
N TRP A 287 -19.66 14.56 -13.57
CA TRP A 287 -20.68 15.60 -13.40
C TRP A 287 -21.97 15.31 -14.19
N LEU A 288 -21.86 14.91 -15.46
CA LEU A 288 -23.02 14.55 -16.29
C LEU A 288 -23.75 13.32 -15.74
N TYR A 289 -23.00 12.33 -15.25
CA TYR A 289 -23.56 11.16 -14.58
C TYR A 289 -24.34 11.56 -13.32
N LEU A 290 -23.71 12.30 -12.40
CA LEU A 290 -24.33 12.74 -11.15
C LEU A 290 -25.52 13.68 -11.39
N ARG A 291 -25.49 14.48 -12.47
CA ARG A 291 -26.64 15.28 -12.91
C ARG A 291 -27.81 14.40 -13.35
N ARG A 292 -27.57 13.31 -14.08
CA ARG A 292 -28.61 12.34 -14.46
C ARG A 292 -29.17 11.59 -13.26
N VAL A 293 -28.31 11.18 -12.32
CA VAL A 293 -28.76 10.57 -11.04
C VAL A 293 -29.71 11.51 -10.30
N ASN A 294 -29.32 12.78 -10.15
CA ASN A 294 -30.18 13.79 -9.52
C ASN A 294 -31.47 14.07 -10.30
N GLN A 295 -31.42 14.03 -11.64
CA GLN A 295 -32.61 14.17 -12.46
C GLN A 295 -33.59 13.02 -12.21
N GLN A 296 -33.13 11.77 -12.29
CA GLN A 296 -33.96 10.59 -12.01
C GLN A 296 -34.50 10.60 -10.58
N LEU A 297 -33.70 11.02 -9.61
CA LEU A 297 -34.15 11.17 -8.22
C LEU A 297 -35.35 12.13 -8.13
N ARG A 298 -35.29 13.26 -8.85
CA ARG A 298 -36.33 14.29 -8.84
C ARG A 298 -37.56 13.98 -9.70
N THR A 299 -37.44 13.07 -10.67
CA THR A 299 -38.54 12.73 -11.56
C THR A 299 -39.18 11.40 -11.19
N GLU A 300 -38.42 10.31 -11.25
CA GLU A 300 -38.93 8.94 -11.13
C GLU A 300 -39.06 8.52 -9.66
N TYR A 301 -38.11 8.93 -8.82
CA TYR A 301 -38.08 8.55 -7.41
C TYR A 301 -38.70 9.59 -6.47
N ALA A 302 -39.21 10.72 -7.00
CA ALA A 302 -39.80 11.77 -6.16
C ALA A 302 -41.08 11.33 -5.45
N THR A 303 -41.86 10.43 -6.07
CA THR A 303 -43.08 9.85 -5.49
C THR A 303 -42.84 8.53 -4.76
N LYS A 304 -41.62 8.00 -4.84
CA LYS A 304 -41.22 6.74 -4.20
C LYS A 304 -40.92 6.95 -2.72
N THR A 305 -40.94 5.85 -1.98
CA THR A 305 -40.63 5.88 -0.54
C THR A 305 -39.20 6.37 -0.31
N ARG A 306 -38.93 6.95 0.87
CA ARG A 306 -37.57 7.38 1.23
C ARG A 306 -36.57 6.22 1.20
N HIS A 307 -37.02 5.02 1.56
CA HIS A 307 -36.21 3.81 1.52
C HIS A 307 -35.79 3.48 0.07
N GLU A 308 -36.72 3.46 -0.88
CA GLU A 308 -36.39 3.26 -2.30
C GLU A 308 -35.46 4.37 -2.85
N GLN A 309 -35.67 5.63 -2.44
CA GLN A 309 -34.78 6.73 -2.79
C GLN A 309 -33.36 6.51 -2.26
N TYR A 310 -33.22 6.05 -1.02
CA TYR A 310 -31.93 5.71 -0.43
C TYR A 310 -31.25 4.59 -1.23
N VAL A 311 -31.95 3.47 -1.44
CA VAL A 311 -31.41 2.29 -2.14
C VAL A 311 -30.94 2.65 -3.55
N PHE A 312 -31.70 3.48 -4.27
CA PHE A 312 -31.29 3.98 -5.58
C PHE A 312 -30.02 4.83 -5.50
N LEU A 313 -29.97 5.79 -4.57
CA LEU A 313 -28.81 6.67 -4.42
C LEU A 313 -27.56 5.92 -4.00
N ASP A 314 -27.67 4.98 -3.07
CA ASP A 314 -26.56 4.16 -2.62
C ASP A 314 -26.01 3.31 -3.79
N LYS A 315 -26.87 2.59 -4.50
CA LYS A 315 -26.50 1.81 -5.71
C LYS A 315 -25.82 2.67 -6.78
N ALA A 316 -26.30 3.90 -7.00
CA ALA A 316 -25.72 4.80 -8.00
C ALA A 316 -24.31 5.29 -7.63
N HIS A 317 -23.97 5.36 -6.35
CA HIS A 317 -22.69 5.91 -5.88
C HIS A 317 -21.69 4.87 -5.40
N HIS A 318 -22.13 3.62 -5.19
CA HIS A 318 -21.33 2.54 -4.62
C HIS A 318 -19.94 2.39 -5.27
N ASN A 319 -19.86 2.40 -6.60
CA ASN A 319 -18.57 2.25 -7.32
C ASN A 319 -17.84 3.58 -7.61
N LEU A 320 -18.34 4.71 -7.10
CA LEU A 320 -17.81 6.05 -7.40
C LEU A 320 -17.02 6.66 -6.25
N GLY A 321 -16.87 5.99 -5.11
CA GLY A 321 -16.19 6.53 -3.93
C GLY A 321 -14.75 7.03 -4.21
N PHE A 322 -14.03 6.38 -5.12
CA PHE A 322 -12.68 6.79 -5.52
C PHE A 322 -12.64 8.18 -6.21
N THR A 323 -13.73 8.62 -6.82
CA THR A 323 -13.80 9.93 -7.49
C THR A 323 -13.64 11.08 -6.50
N ALA A 324 -13.95 10.87 -5.22
CA ALA A 324 -13.67 11.86 -4.17
C ALA A 324 -12.16 12.14 -4.01
N TRP A 325 -11.33 11.13 -4.24
CA TRP A 325 -9.87 11.19 -4.10
C TRP A 325 -9.18 11.63 -5.38
N VAL A 326 -9.65 11.12 -6.52
CA VAL A 326 -9.10 11.43 -7.84
C VAL A 326 -9.54 12.82 -8.32
N LEU A 327 -10.78 13.22 -8.02
CA LEU A 327 -11.38 14.48 -8.47
C LEU A 327 -11.76 15.38 -7.28
N PRO A 328 -10.83 15.68 -6.35
CA PRO A 328 -11.15 16.30 -5.08
C PRO A 328 -11.70 17.72 -5.28
N LEU A 329 -11.08 18.52 -6.14
CA LEU A 329 -11.48 19.92 -6.34
C LEU A 329 -12.89 20.07 -6.94
N GLY A 330 -13.27 19.15 -7.84
CA GLY A 330 -14.56 19.22 -8.53
C GLY A 330 -15.72 18.65 -7.72
N LEU A 331 -15.43 17.72 -6.80
CA LEU A 331 -16.43 16.99 -6.03
C LEU A 331 -16.36 17.24 -4.52
N ALA A 332 -15.49 18.13 -4.05
CA ALA A 332 -15.29 18.47 -2.64
C ALA A 332 -16.59 18.81 -1.91
N PHE A 333 -17.49 19.54 -2.56
CA PHE A 333 -18.79 19.89 -1.97
C PHE A 333 -19.92 18.90 -2.29
N TYR A 334 -19.71 18.01 -3.27
CA TYR A 334 -20.72 17.04 -3.67
C TYR A 334 -20.80 15.90 -2.66
N TRP A 335 -19.67 15.26 -2.37
CA TRP A 335 -19.62 14.08 -1.51
C TRP A 335 -20.15 14.31 -0.08
N PRO A 336 -19.80 15.41 0.61
CA PRO A 336 -20.39 15.74 1.91
C PRO A 336 -21.90 15.90 1.85
N ARG A 337 -22.43 16.59 0.82
CA ARG A 337 -23.88 16.79 0.63
C ARG A 337 -24.59 15.48 0.32
N TYR A 338 -24.00 14.61 -0.50
CA TYR A 338 -24.52 13.28 -0.77
C TYR A 338 -24.59 12.44 0.51
N ARG A 339 -23.52 12.42 1.32
CA ARG A 339 -23.52 11.70 2.60
C ARG A 339 -24.56 12.24 3.57
N GLN A 340 -24.71 13.57 3.65
CA GLN A 340 -25.76 14.20 4.43
C GLN A 340 -27.15 13.78 3.93
N ARG A 341 -27.37 13.79 2.62
CA ARG A 341 -28.66 13.40 2.02
C ARG A 341 -29.01 11.94 2.29
N LEU A 342 -28.05 11.03 2.24
CA LEU A 342 -28.27 9.62 2.61
C LEU A 342 -28.68 9.48 4.09
N ARG A 343 -27.99 10.19 5.00
CA ARG A 343 -28.37 10.21 6.42
C ARG A 343 -29.79 10.74 6.61
N GLU A 344 -30.15 11.85 5.95
CA GLU A 344 -31.51 12.39 5.99
C GLU A 344 -32.57 11.39 5.49
N LEU A 345 -32.27 10.60 4.46
CA LEU A 345 -33.20 9.61 3.94
C LEU A 345 -33.34 8.38 4.85
N ARG A 346 -32.27 7.99 5.54
CA ARG A 346 -32.24 6.80 6.41
C ARG A 346 -32.69 7.09 7.83
N GLU A 347 -32.24 8.19 8.44
CA GLU A 347 -32.41 8.48 9.87
C GLU A 347 -33.65 9.33 10.19
N ALA A 348 -34.28 9.99 9.20
CA ALA A 348 -35.44 10.83 9.47
C ALA A 348 -36.64 9.98 9.94
N PRO A 349 -37.39 10.42 10.96
CA PRO A 349 -38.49 9.65 11.52
C PRO A 349 -39.58 9.36 10.49
N TYR A 350 -40.13 8.15 10.51
CA TYR A 350 -41.30 7.77 9.72
C TYR A 350 -42.58 8.13 10.48
N ALA A 351 -43.64 8.51 9.76
CA ALA A 351 -44.96 8.66 10.36
C ALA A 351 -45.63 7.29 10.45
N CYS A 352 -46.16 6.94 11.62
CA CYS A 352 -46.89 5.69 11.79
C CYS A 352 -48.14 5.66 10.89
N PRO A 353 -48.40 4.59 10.12
CA PRO A 353 -49.59 4.51 9.28
C PRO A 353 -50.90 4.44 10.07
N THR A 354 -50.85 4.03 11.35
CA THR A 354 -52.03 3.89 12.22
C THR A 354 -52.37 5.17 12.97
N CYS A 355 -51.40 5.84 13.59
CA CYS A 355 -51.63 7.00 14.46
C CYS A 355 -50.94 8.30 14.01
N ALA A 356 -50.20 8.28 12.90
CA ALA A 356 -49.41 9.42 12.38
C ALA A 356 -48.31 9.97 13.31
N ALA A 357 -48.09 9.37 14.49
CA ALA A 357 -47.01 9.74 15.39
C ALA A 357 -45.64 9.45 14.77
N PRO A 358 -44.60 10.26 15.11
CA PRO A 358 -43.24 9.99 14.66
C PRO A 358 -42.74 8.70 15.29
N MET A 359 -42.27 7.79 14.45
CA MET A 359 -41.62 6.56 14.85
C MET A 359 -40.13 6.82 15.10
N HIS A 360 -39.54 5.98 15.94
CA HIS A 360 -38.11 5.97 16.19
C HIS A 360 -37.51 4.67 15.69
N ARG A 361 -36.27 4.73 15.23
CA ARG A 361 -35.49 3.55 14.88
C ARG A 361 -34.96 2.93 16.17
N LEU A 362 -35.07 1.61 16.30
CA LEU A 362 -34.45 0.87 17.39
C LEU A 362 -32.92 0.88 17.24
N ASP A 363 -32.23 0.61 18.34
CA ASP A 363 -30.80 0.33 18.33
C ASP A 363 -30.54 -1.13 17.93
N GLU A 364 -29.32 -1.41 17.45
CA GLU A 364 -28.88 -2.71 16.92
C GLU A 364 -29.07 -3.90 17.87
N GLN A 365 -29.23 -3.65 19.17
CA GLN A 365 -29.49 -4.73 20.14
C GLN A 365 -30.98 -4.99 20.33
N ALA A 366 -31.81 -3.96 20.19
CA ALA A 366 -33.25 -4.07 20.38
C ALA A 366 -34.00 -4.45 19.10
N ASP A 367 -33.44 -4.16 17.91
CA ASP A 367 -33.98 -4.63 16.64
C ASP A 367 -33.73 -6.13 16.42
N ASP A 368 -32.58 -6.68 16.83
CA ASP A 368 -32.25 -8.12 16.81
C ASP A 368 -33.38 -8.99 17.40
N GLU A 369 -34.01 -8.54 18.49
CA GLU A 369 -35.12 -9.24 19.13
C GLU A 369 -36.42 -9.24 18.29
N LYS A 370 -36.54 -8.31 17.35
CA LYS A 370 -37.69 -8.13 16.44
C LYS A 370 -37.46 -8.73 15.07
N LEU A 371 -36.22 -9.05 14.73
CA LEU A 371 -35.85 -9.62 13.44
C LEU A 371 -36.10 -11.13 13.39
N ALA A 372 -36.40 -11.63 12.19
CA ALA A 372 -36.48 -13.07 11.96
C ALA A 372 -35.07 -13.68 11.99
N LEU A 373 -34.96 -14.96 12.36
CA LEU A 373 -33.67 -15.67 12.45
C LEU A 373 -32.81 -15.57 11.18
N HIS A 374 -33.43 -15.51 10.00
CA HIS A 374 -32.69 -15.35 8.75
C HIS A 374 -32.14 -13.93 8.55
N GLN A 375 -32.85 -12.90 9.03
CA GLN A 375 -32.43 -11.50 8.95
C GLN A 375 -31.23 -11.25 9.87
N VAL A 376 -31.30 -11.75 11.11
CA VAL A 376 -30.18 -11.74 12.07
C VAL A 376 -28.96 -12.45 11.46
N ALA A 377 -29.17 -13.56 10.75
CA ALA A 377 -28.08 -14.25 10.06
C ALA A 377 -27.50 -13.42 8.89
N GLU A 378 -28.32 -12.66 8.17
CA GLU A 378 -27.90 -11.77 7.07
C GLU A 378 -27.12 -10.54 7.58
N GLU A 379 -27.46 -10.02 8.77
CA GLU A 379 -26.73 -8.96 9.48
C GLU A 379 -25.42 -9.46 10.06
N HIS A 380 -25.42 -10.64 10.66
CA HIS A 380 -24.22 -11.24 11.22
C HIS A 380 -23.13 -11.41 10.16
N VAL A 381 -23.50 -11.80 8.93
CA VAL A 381 -22.58 -11.90 7.79
C VAL A 381 -22.34 -10.57 7.06
N GLN A 382 -22.95 -9.47 7.55
CA GLN A 382 -22.87 -8.11 7.02
C GLN A 382 -23.31 -7.99 5.55
N SER A 383 -24.29 -8.79 5.15
CA SER A 383 -24.82 -8.82 3.78
C SER A 383 -25.99 -7.84 3.58
N VAL A 384 -26.83 -7.71 4.59
CA VAL A 384 -28.00 -6.85 4.65
C VAL A 384 -28.07 -6.32 6.08
N ASP A 385 -28.39 -5.06 6.20
CA ASP A 385 -28.51 -4.30 7.45
C ASP A 385 -30.00 -3.91 7.58
N TYR A 386 -30.70 -4.39 8.61
CA TYR A 386 -32.14 -4.19 8.79
C TYR A 386 -32.44 -3.14 9.85
N ASP A 387 -32.99 -2.00 9.44
CA ASP A 387 -33.48 -1.01 10.41
C ASP A 387 -34.92 -1.35 10.82
N VAL A 388 -35.17 -1.57 12.12
CA VAL A 388 -36.54 -1.70 12.67
C VAL A 388 -37.04 -0.36 13.20
N TRP A 389 -38.21 0.06 12.71
CA TRP A 389 -38.89 1.26 13.16
C TRP A 389 -40.07 0.90 14.06
N GLN A 390 -40.13 1.48 15.25
CA GLN A 390 -41.21 1.25 16.20
C GLN A 390 -41.92 2.55 16.57
N CYS A 391 -43.26 2.50 16.63
CA CYS A 391 -44.06 3.59 17.15
C CYS A 391 -44.09 3.52 18.69
N PRO A 392 -43.88 4.63 19.42
CA PRO A 392 -44.02 4.63 20.87
C PRO A 392 -45.48 4.70 21.35
N GLN A 393 -46.41 5.14 20.49
CA GLN A 393 -47.83 5.33 20.86
C GLN A 393 -48.72 4.14 20.48
N CYS A 394 -48.26 3.27 19.56
CA CYS A 394 -48.94 2.04 19.20
C CYS A 394 -47.91 0.93 18.99
N GLU A 395 -48.33 -0.32 19.05
CA GLU A 395 -47.44 -1.48 18.86
C GLU A 395 -47.02 -1.71 17.40
N HIS A 396 -47.34 -0.80 16.48
CA HIS A 396 -46.97 -0.93 15.08
C HIS A 396 -45.46 -0.78 14.90
N SER A 397 -44.87 -1.74 14.19
CA SER A 397 -43.47 -1.71 13.76
C SER A 397 -43.35 -2.22 12.33
N PHE A 398 -42.30 -1.79 11.64
CA PHE A 398 -41.91 -2.33 10.35
C PHE A 398 -40.40 -2.33 10.21
N THR A 399 -39.90 -3.21 9.33
CA THR A 399 -38.47 -3.41 9.09
C THR A 399 -38.11 -2.97 7.67
N LEU A 400 -36.94 -2.36 7.49
CA LEU A 400 -36.40 -1.93 6.20
C LEU A 400 -35.05 -2.60 5.92
N ASP A 401 -34.81 -3.08 4.70
CA ASP A 401 -33.58 -3.81 4.34
C ASP A 401 -32.56 -2.97 3.55
N TYR A 402 -31.36 -2.81 4.08
CA TYR A 402 -30.26 -2.08 3.45
C TYR A 402 -29.16 -3.05 3.03
N GLN A 403 -29.17 -3.42 1.75
CA GLN A 403 -28.19 -4.37 1.20
C GLN A 403 -26.78 -3.77 1.16
N ASN A 404 -25.81 -4.47 1.74
CA ASN A 404 -24.41 -4.09 1.64
C ASN A 404 -23.85 -4.52 0.28
N LEU A 405 -23.65 -3.55 -0.61
CA LEU A 405 -23.14 -3.80 -1.95
C LEU A 405 -21.64 -4.11 -1.98
N SER A 406 -20.92 -3.83 -0.88
CA SER A 406 -19.47 -4.04 -0.79
C SER A 406 -19.08 -5.47 -0.50
N THR A 407 -20.00 -6.29 0.03
CA THR A 407 -19.70 -7.65 0.49
C THR A 407 -19.64 -8.64 -0.68
N ASP A 408 -18.80 -9.68 -0.54
CA ASP A 408 -18.72 -10.78 -1.51
C ASP A 408 -19.72 -11.91 -1.19
N VAL A 409 -20.62 -11.70 -0.22
CA VAL A 409 -21.65 -12.67 0.19
C VAL A 409 -22.77 -12.75 -0.84
N LEU A 410 -23.14 -13.98 -1.19
CA LEU A 410 -24.10 -14.29 -2.25
C LEU A 410 -25.43 -14.82 -1.67
N PRO A 411 -26.54 -14.74 -2.43
CA PRO A 411 -27.77 -15.46 -2.10
C PRO A 411 -27.54 -16.97 -2.20
N CYS A 412 -27.89 -17.71 -1.14
CA CYS A 412 -27.80 -19.16 -1.12
C CYS A 412 -28.85 -19.78 -2.07
N PRO A 413 -28.49 -20.78 -2.90
CA PRO A 413 -29.45 -21.43 -3.80
C PRO A 413 -30.52 -22.24 -3.07
N GLU A 414 -30.24 -22.71 -1.85
CA GLU A 414 -31.14 -23.56 -1.06
C GLU A 414 -32.10 -22.73 -0.21
N CYS A 415 -31.59 -21.85 0.66
CA CYS A 415 -32.43 -21.04 1.55
C CYS A 415 -32.79 -19.65 1.00
N ARG A 416 -32.20 -19.23 -0.13
CA ARG A 416 -32.41 -17.91 -0.79
C ARG A 416 -31.97 -16.66 0.00
N HIS A 417 -31.59 -16.81 1.26
CA HIS A 417 -30.99 -15.75 2.08
C HIS A 417 -29.55 -15.45 1.65
N ARG A 418 -29.12 -14.20 1.80
CA ARG A 418 -27.79 -13.69 1.43
C ARG A 418 -26.75 -14.02 2.47
N THR A 419 -26.59 -15.31 2.76
CA THR A 419 -25.68 -15.80 3.82
C THR A 419 -24.59 -16.73 3.29
N LEU A 420 -24.42 -16.82 1.96
CA LEU A 420 -23.41 -17.67 1.32
C LEU A 420 -22.04 -16.97 1.31
N GLN A 421 -21.18 -17.33 2.26
CA GLN A 421 -19.85 -16.74 2.43
C GLN A 421 -18.75 -17.55 1.71
N PRO A 422 -17.76 -16.89 1.10
CA PRO A 422 -16.57 -17.57 0.59
C PRO A 422 -15.74 -18.11 1.75
N GLN A 423 -15.30 -19.36 1.65
CA GLN A 423 -14.39 -20.02 2.59
C GLN A 423 -12.96 -20.06 2.01
N PRO A 424 -11.93 -20.33 2.84
CA PRO A 424 -10.59 -20.55 2.34
C PRO A 424 -10.55 -21.65 1.28
N ASP A 425 -9.84 -21.39 0.19
CA ASP A 425 -9.70 -22.35 -0.89
C ASP A 425 -9.01 -23.63 -0.42
N GLN A 426 -9.53 -24.77 -0.87
CA GLN A 426 -8.93 -26.07 -0.58
C GLN A 426 -8.17 -26.58 -1.80
N VAL A 427 -6.84 -26.56 -1.72
CA VAL A 427 -5.97 -27.16 -2.74
C VAL A 427 -5.94 -28.67 -2.54
N MET A 428 -6.45 -29.42 -3.53
CA MET A 428 -6.45 -30.89 -3.50
C MET A 428 -5.17 -31.45 -4.10
N HIS A 429 -4.74 -30.87 -5.22
CA HIS A 429 -3.47 -31.21 -5.86
C HIS A 429 -2.72 -29.94 -6.21
N SER A 430 -1.51 -29.80 -5.69
CA SER A 430 -0.61 -28.71 -6.05
C SER A 430 -0.11 -28.86 -7.49
N ALA A 431 0.00 -27.74 -8.21
CA ALA A 431 0.60 -27.74 -9.53
C ALA A 431 2.09 -28.06 -9.45
N THR A 432 2.60 -28.81 -10.43
CA THR A 432 4.04 -29.05 -10.62
C THR A 432 4.52 -28.40 -11.91
N THR A 433 5.81 -28.49 -12.20
CA THR A 433 6.37 -28.05 -13.50
C THR A 433 5.88 -28.92 -14.67
N SER A 434 5.45 -30.14 -14.38
CA SER A 434 5.02 -31.13 -15.38
C SER A 434 3.51 -31.35 -15.45
N SER A 435 2.77 -31.00 -14.40
CA SER A 435 1.33 -31.26 -14.28
C SER A 435 0.58 -30.08 -13.68
N GLU A 436 -0.64 -29.86 -14.15
CA GLU A 436 -1.56 -28.90 -13.54
C GLU A 436 -2.02 -29.40 -12.16
N GLY A 437 -2.28 -28.45 -11.27
CA GLY A 437 -2.93 -28.71 -9.99
C GLY A 437 -4.43 -28.44 -10.07
N TRP A 438 -5.17 -28.75 -9.02
CA TRP A 438 -6.57 -28.33 -8.90
C TRP A 438 -7.01 -28.23 -7.44
N GLY A 439 -8.04 -27.43 -7.20
CA GLY A 439 -8.64 -27.22 -5.89
C GLY A 439 -10.14 -26.92 -5.98
N TRP A 440 -10.74 -26.64 -4.82
CA TRP A 440 -12.13 -26.24 -4.68
C TRP A 440 -12.23 -24.81 -4.14
N HIS A 441 -13.00 -23.97 -4.84
CA HIS A 441 -13.58 -22.78 -4.24
C HIS A 441 -14.80 -23.23 -3.44
N ILE A 442 -14.74 -23.05 -2.13
CA ILE A 442 -15.79 -23.47 -1.22
C ILE A 442 -16.58 -22.23 -0.81
N HIS A 443 -17.91 -22.29 -0.96
CA HIS A 443 -18.81 -21.32 -0.36
C HIS A 443 -19.72 -22.04 0.61
N ARG A 444 -19.89 -21.47 1.80
CA ARG A 444 -20.73 -22.06 2.84
C ARG A 444 -21.75 -21.05 3.33
N CYS A 445 -23.00 -21.47 3.33
CA CYS A 445 -24.11 -20.68 3.83
C CYS A 445 -24.08 -20.68 5.36
N TYR A 446 -24.02 -19.51 5.98
CA TYR A 446 -24.04 -19.37 7.43
C TYR A 446 -25.38 -19.82 8.03
N PHE A 447 -26.50 -19.57 7.34
CA PHE A 447 -27.84 -19.85 7.88
C PHE A 447 -28.26 -21.33 7.78
N CYS A 448 -28.26 -21.91 6.58
CA CYS A 448 -28.73 -23.28 6.37
C CYS A 448 -27.60 -24.31 6.26
N ASN A 449 -26.34 -23.88 6.41
CA ASN A 449 -25.16 -24.73 6.32
C ASN A 449 -24.94 -25.42 4.96
N HIS A 450 -25.62 -24.95 3.91
CA HIS A 450 -25.40 -25.39 2.52
C HIS A 450 -23.95 -25.13 2.10
N GLU A 451 -23.34 -26.10 1.43
CA GLU A 451 -21.96 -26.00 0.93
C GLU A 451 -21.94 -26.18 -0.59
N GLU A 452 -21.44 -25.18 -1.29
CA GLU A 452 -21.22 -25.20 -2.73
C GLU A 452 -19.73 -25.27 -3.03
N LYS A 453 -19.35 -26.22 -3.90
CA LYS A 453 -17.97 -26.45 -4.31
C LYS A 453 -17.82 -26.24 -5.80
N GLN A 454 -16.96 -25.29 -6.19
CA GLN A 454 -16.61 -25.07 -7.59
C GLN A 454 -15.15 -25.47 -7.82
N LYS A 455 -14.91 -26.38 -8.76
CA LYS A 455 -13.55 -26.83 -9.09
C LYS A 455 -12.80 -25.71 -9.81
N TYR A 456 -11.59 -25.41 -9.38
CA TYR A 456 -10.65 -24.56 -10.11
C TYR A 456 -9.36 -25.30 -10.43
N THR A 457 -8.79 -24.97 -11.58
CA THR A 457 -7.53 -25.56 -12.05
C THR A 457 -6.38 -24.59 -11.74
N ILE A 458 -5.30 -25.12 -11.18
CA ILE A 458 -4.08 -24.39 -10.89
C ILE A 458 -3.13 -24.63 -12.04
N ALA A 459 -2.77 -23.57 -12.77
CA ALA A 459 -1.85 -23.66 -13.89
C ALA A 459 -0.51 -24.27 -13.46
N ARG A 460 0.10 -25.08 -14.36
CA ARG A 460 1.44 -25.66 -14.15
C ARG A 460 2.46 -24.56 -13.84
N ILE A 461 3.46 -24.88 -13.03
CA ILE A 461 4.54 -23.94 -12.70
C ILE A 461 5.41 -23.78 -13.94
N SER A 462 5.47 -22.59 -14.52
CA SER A 462 6.35 -22.32 -15.67
C SER A 462 7.81 -22.34 -15.20
N THR A 463 8.62 -23.27 -15.71
CA THR A 463 10.07 -23.12 -15.67
C THR A 463 10.42 -22.07 -16.71
N SER A 464 10.93 -20.92 -16.28
CA SER A 464 11.55 -19.97 -17.19
C SER A 464 12.74 -20.65 -17.88
N SER A 465 12.54 -21.16 -19.08
CA SER A 465 13.62 -21.48 -20.00
C SER A 465 14.31 -20.17 -20.33
N GLY A 466 15.51 -20.00 -19.81
CA GLY A 466 16.37 -18.87 -20.12
C GLY A 466 16.45 -18.66 -21.62
N SER A 467 16.29 -17.40 -22.01
CA SER A 467 16.64 -16.87 -23.32
C SER A 467 18.01 -17.39 -23.76
N SER A 468 18.04 -18.02 -24.92
CA SER A 468 19.28 -18.29 -25.66
C SER A 468 19.86 -16.97 -26.16
N SER A 469 20.87 -16.45 -25.47
CA SER A 469 21.84 -15.52 -26.06
C SER A 469 23.24 -16.08 -25.81
N SER A 470 23.81 -16.58 -26.89
CA SER A 470 25.19 -16.98 -27.04
C SER A 470 26.15 -15.85 -26.65
N SER A 471 27.03 -16.10 -25.69
CA SER A 471 28.30 -15.39 -25.55
C SER A 471 29.30 -16.29 -24.85
N SER A 472 30.33 -16.64 -25.62
CA SER A 472 31.56 -17.32 -25.24
C SER A 472 32.28 -16.67 -24.06
N GLY A 473 32.80 -17.48 -23.15
CA GLY A 473 33.71 -17.03 -22.11
C GLY A 473 34.15 -18.18 -21.21
N SER A 474 35.22 -18.87 -21.61
CA SER A 474 35.92 -19.84 -20.77
C SER A 474 36.87 -19.12 -19.82
N SER A 475 36.68 -19.24 -18.51
CA SER A 475 37.79 -19.34 -17.57
C SER A 475 37.32 -19.84 -16.20
N SER A 476 37.96 -20.92 -15.79
CA SER A 476 37.89 -21.57 -14.49
C SER A 476 38.42 -20.67 -13.37
N GLY A 477 37.73 -20.68 -12.24
CA GLY A 477 38.16 -20.08 -10.98
C GLY A 477 37.44 -20.73 -9.82
N SER A 478 37.91 -21.92 -9.42
CA SER A 478 37.55 -22.54 -8.15
C SER A 478 38.12 -21.69 -7.02
N SER A 479 37.23 -21.08 -6.22
CA SER A 479 37.57 -20.59 -4.88
C SER A 479 36.46 -21.01 -3.93
N SER A 480 36.81 -21.95 -3.07
CA SER A 480 36.09 -22.37 -1.88
C SER A 480 36.16 -21.24 -0.84
N SER A 481 35.01 -20.71 -0.42
CA SER A 481 34.90 -19.94 0.82
C SER A 481 33.71 -20.43 1.65
N SER A 482 33.95 -20.43 2.94
CA SER A 482 33.26 -21.07 4.04
C SER A 482 31.80 -20.65 4.17
N SER A 483 30.95 -21.62 4.47
CA SER A 483 29.50 -21.49 4.54
C SER A 483 29.04 -20.58 5.69
N SER A 484 28.54 -19.38 5.37
CA SER A 484 27.54 -18.65 6.15
C SER A 484 26.34 -18.42 5.24
N GLY A 485 25.15 -18.73 5.71
CA GLY A 485 24.02 -19.13 4.88
C GLY A 485 22.66 -18.86 5.48
N GLY A 486 22.55 -17.86 6.37
CA GLY A 486 21.28 -17.52 7.01
C GLY A 486 20.22 -17.07 6.00
N SER A 487 18.96 -17.43 6.25
CA SER A 487 17.79 -16.97 5.51
C SER A 487 17.06 -15.89 6.30
N SER A 488 16.62 -14.81 5.63
CA SER A 488 15.83 -13.75 6.28
C SER A 488 14.49 -14.30 6.78
N GLY A 489 14.07 -13.87 7.97
CA GLY A 489 12.74 -14.13 8.53
C GLY A 489 11.64 -13.22 7.98
N GLY A 490 12.02 -12.13 7.33
CA GLY A 490 11.14 -11.01 7.01
C GLY A 490 10.94 -10.04 8.18
N GLY A 491 11.44 -10.38 9.38
CA GLY A 491 11.48 -9.49 10.53
C GLY A 491 12.46 -8.31 10.34
N GLY A 492 12.21 -7.23 11.07
CA GLY A 492 12.97 -5.99 11.00
C GLY A 492 12.14 -4.74 11.19
N ALA A 493 12.79 -3.57 11.20
CA ALA A 493 12.09 -2.29 11.34
C ALA A 493 12.78 -1.19 10.56
N GLY A 494 12.00 -0.17 10.19
CA GLY A 494 12.48 1.01 9.50
C GLY A 494 12.07 2.29 10.20
N SER A 495 12.95 3.28 10.21
CA SER A 495 12.71 4.60 10.77
C SER A 495 13.24 5.69 9.85
N SER A 496 12.43 6.71 9.59
CA SER A 496 12.84 7.94 8.91
C SER A 496 13.13 9.05 9.92
N TRP A 497 13.99 10.01 9.59
CA TRP A 497 14.30 11.13 10.49
C TRP A 497 14.19 12.52 9.89
#